data_AF-A0A7S0MKQ6-F1
#
_entry.id   AF-A0A7S0MKQ6-F1
#
_cell.length_a   1.000
_cell.length_b   1.000
_cell.length_c   1.000
_cell.angle_alpha   90.00
_cell.angle_beta   90.00
_cell.angle_gamma   90.00
#
_symmetry.space_group_name_H-M   'P 1'
#
loop_
_entity.id
_entity.type
_entity.pdbx_description
1 polymer ?
#
loop_
_entity_poly.entity_id
_entity_poly.type
_entity_poly.pdbx_seq_one_letter_code
_entity_poly.pdbx_strand_id
1 'polypeptide(L)'
;GAGISMEINSSEENSARVDSFDQLFAQASCLHPLLIHKTKEWALKSDGCVLISHCRQGLPQKQYVLYSSAQSDQNVKIEWCKVKSLQRSMEKIVRAYGQDVSRLVDICRQSIVFESVGRIVACLELIAHDKDV
;
A
#
# COMPACT_ATOMS: atom_id res chain seq x y z
N GLY A 1 -14.30 53.66 2.49
CA GLY A 1 -14.70 53.22 3.83
C GLY A 1 -15.16 51.79 3.74
N ALA A 2 -14.61 50.94 4.61
CA ALA A 2 -14.98 49.56 4.92
C ALA A 2 -14.97 48.53 3.77
N GLY A 3 -13.85 47.79 3.69
CA GLY A 3 -13.81 46.48 3.08
C GLY A 3 -14.56 45.46 3.95
N ILE A 4 -15.28 44.55 3.30
CA ILE A 4 -15.93 43.42 3.96
C ILE A 4 -15.03 42.22 3.72
N SER A 5 -14.28 41.85 4.74
CA SER A 5 -13.50 40.62 4.79
C SER A 5 -14.43 39.41 4.78
N MET A 6 -14.13 38.46 3.89
CA MET A 6 -14.60 37.08 3.98
C MET A 6 -14.12 36.46 5.29
N GLU A 7 -15.04 36.01 6.13
CA GLU A 7 -14.77 34.94 7.09
C GLU A 7 -15.57 33.72 6.62
N ILE A 8 -14.93 32.92 5.76
CA ILE A 8 -15.38 31.56 5.49
C ILE A 8 -14.90 30.74 6.68
N ASN A 9 -15.85 30.32 7.51
CA ASN A 9 -15.66 29.44 8.66
C ASN A 9 -15.05 28.10 8.17
N SER A 10 -13.73 27.96 8.31
CA SER A 10 -12.93 26.81 7.88
C SER A 10 -12.67 25.85 9.05
N SER A 11 -13.72 25.45 9.77
CA SER A 11 -13.59 24.77 11.07
C SER A 11 -14.03 23.31 11.12
N GLU A 12 -14.23 22.65 9.96
CA GLU A 12 -14.57 21.20 9.93
C GLU A 12 -13.60 20.29 9.14
N GLU A 13 -12.55 20.81 8.48
CA GLU A 13 -11.67 19.97 7.63
C GLU A 13 -10.41 19.39 8.31
N ASN A 14 -10.13 19.69 9.58
CA ASN A 14 -8.78 19.45 10.13
C ASN A 14 -8.63 18.25 11.08
N SER A 15 -9.64 17.38 11.22
CA SER A 15 -9.56 16.24 12.16
C SER A 15 -8.88 14.97 11.60
N ALA A 16 -8.59 14.92 10.29
CA ALA A 16 -8.02 13.75 9.63
C ALA A 16 -6.53 13.89 9.26
N ARG A 17 -5.94 15.09 9.43
CA ARG A 17 -4.54 15.33 9.07
C ARG A 17 -3.63 14.63 10.07
N VAL A 18 -2.64 13.94 9.54
CA VAL A 18 -1.62 13.29 10.37
C VAL A 18 -0.51 14.28 10.66
N ASP A 19 -0.45 14.73 11.90
CA ASP A 19 0.47 15.78 12.34
C ASP A 19 1.73 15.23 13.01
N SER A 20 1.79 13.92 13.25
CA SER A 20 2.95 13.28 13.85
C SER A 20 3.37 12.00 13.13
N PHE A 21 4.68 11.76 13.14
CA PHE A 21 5.28 10.56 12.55
C PHE A 21 4.82 9.28 13.26
N ASP A 22 4.66 9.35 14.58
CA ASP A 22 4.24 8.21 15.39
C ASP A 22 2.79 7.81 15.08
N GLN A 23 1.88 8.78 15.00
CA GLN A 23 0.50 8.53 14.56
C GLN A 23 0.46 7.91 13.16
N LEU A 24 1.26 8.44 12.24
CA LEU A 24 1.34 7.92 10.87
C LEU A 24 1.76 6.45 10.84
N PHE A 25 2.80 6.10 11.61
CA PHE A 25 3.32 4.73 11.67
C PHE A 25 2.41 3.78 12.44
N ALA A 26 1.74 4.25 13.48
CA ALA A 26 0.72 3.48 14.19
C ALA A 26 -0.45 3.13 13.26
N GLN A 27 -0.99 4.13 12.54
CA GLN A 27 -2.06 3.92 11.56
C GLN A 27 -1.62 2.98 10.44
N ALA A 28 -0.41 3.18 9.90
CA ALA A 28 0.15 2.30 8.87
C ALA A 28 0.28 0.85 9.38
N SER A 29 0.75 0.64 10.60
CA SER A 29 0.88 -0.71 11.17
C SER A 29 -0.47 -1.43 11.26
N CYS A 30 -1.54 -0.71 11.59
CA CYS A 30 -2.91 -1.22 11.58
C CYS A 30 -3.46 -1.47 10.17
N LEU A 31 -3.15 -0.59 9.21
CA LEU A 31 -3.60 -0.69 7.82
C LEU A 31 -2.89 -1.80 7.05
N HIS A 32 -1.65 -2.12 7.43
CA HIS A 32 -0.81 -3.09 6.73
C HIS A 32 -1.46 -4.47 6.49
N PRO A 33 -2.00 -5.16 7.51
CA PRO A 33 -2.70 -6.44 7.31
C PRO A 33 -3.97 -6.30 6.45
N LEU A 34 -4.68 -5.18 6.54
CA LEU A 34 -5.87 -4.91 5.73
C LEU A 34 -5.50 -4.77 4.24
N LEU A 35 -4.44 -4.02 3.95
CA LEU A 35 -3.94 -3.87 2.59
C LEU A 35 -3.44 -5.21 2.02
N ILE A 36 -2.79 -6.06 2.83
CA ILE A 36 -2.43 -7.43 2.42
C ILE A 36 -3.69 -8.22 2.07
N HIS A 37 -4.74 -8.14 2.90
CA HIS A 37 -5.99 -8.85 2.64
C HIS A 37 -6.62 -8.41 1.31
N LYS A 38 -6.75 -7.10 1.08
CA LYS A 38 -7.24 -6.55 -0.19
C LYS A 38 -6.40 -6.96 -1.40
N THR A 39 -5.08 -6.90 -1.25
CA THR A 39 -4.14 -7.32 -2.30
C THR A 39 -4.35 -8.78 -2.69
N LYS A 40 -4.61 -9.67 -1.72
CA LYS A 40 -4.93 -11.08 -1.99
C LYS A 40 -6.23 -11.23 -2.78
N GLU A 41 -7.27 -10.49 -2.40
CA GLU A 41 -8.55 -10.51 -3.11
C GLU A 41 -8.41 -10.02 -4.56
N TRP A 42 -7.72 -8.90 -4.76
CA TRP A 42 -7.48 -8.35 -6.09
C TRP A 42 -6.63 -9.29 -6.93
N ALA A 43 -5.53 -9.84 -6.38
CA ALA A 43 -4.67 -10.79 -7.08
C ALA A 43 -5.43 -12.06 -7.48
N LEU A 44 -6.29 -12.60 -6.60
CA LEU A 44 -7.11 -13.77 -6.90
C LEU A 44 -8.10 -13.50 -8.05
N LYS A 45 -8.78 -12.34 -8.03
CA LYS A 45 -9.82 -11.99 -9.01
C LYS A 45 -9.24 -11.57 -10.38
N SER A 46 -7.97 -11.17 -10.44
CA SER A 46 -7.34 -10.64 -11.65
C SER A 46 -6.28 -11.55 -12.27
N ASP A 47 -6.11 -12.77 -11.75
CA ASP A 47 -5.00 -13.68 -12.11
C ASP A 47 -3.62 -13.02 -11.91
N GLY A 48 -3.47 -12.34 -10.76
CA GLY A 48 -2.26 -11.65 -10.37
C GLY A 48 -1.19 -12.58 -9.77
N CYS A 49 0.07 -12.26 -10.05
CA CYS A 49 1.23 -12.95 -9.52
C CYS A 49 1.76 -12.28 -8.25
N VAL A 50 2.20 -13.10 -7.31
CA VAL A 50 2.87 -12.70 -6.07
C VAL A 50 4.28 -13.27 -6.01
N LEU A 51 5.16 -12.57 -5.30
CA LEU A 51 6.51 -13.05 -5.05
C LEU A 51 6.46 -14.13 -3.97
N ILE A 52 7.03 -15.30 -4.24
CA ILE A 52 7.25 -16.35 -3.25
C ILE A 52 8.74 -16.55 -3.00
N SER A 53 9.06 -16.98 -1.79
CA SER A 53 10.33 -17.59 -1.42
C SER A 53 10.12 -19.09 -1.23
N HIS A 54 10.95 -19.90 -1.87
CA HIS A 54 10.98 -21.35 -1.65
C HIS A 54 12.44 -21.82 -1.51
N CYS A 55 12.64 -22.92 -0.80
CA CYS A 55 13.98 -23.51 -0.64
C CYS A 55 14.13 -24.65 -1.63
N ARG A 56 15.01 -24.49 -2.62
CA ARG A 56 15.38 -25.56 -3.55
C ARG A 56 16.86 -25.87 -3.35
N GLN A 57 17.19 -27.13 -3.07
CA GLN A 57 18.57 -27.57 -2.80
C GLN A 57 19.25 -26.78 -1.66
N GLY A 58 18.48 -26.35 -0.65
CA GLY A 58 18.99 -25.59 0.49
C GLY A 58 19.26 -24.10 0.24
N LEU A 59 19.03 -23.60 -0.99
CA LEU A 59 19.17 -22.18 -1.30
C LEU A 59 17.80 -21.49 -1.42
N PRO A 60 17.63 -20.29 -0.85
CA PRO A 60 16.40 -19.53 -1.01
C PRO A 60 16.31 -18.99 -2.43
N GLN A 61 15.27 -19.40 -3.16
CA GLN A 61 14.95 -18.91 -4.49
C GLN A 61 13.68 -18.07 -4.47
N LYS A 62 13.68 -16.99 -5.24
CA LYS A 62 12.55 -16.07 -5.40
C LYS A 62 11.93 -16.23 -6.78
N GLN A 63 10.61 -16.29 -6.83
CA GLN A 63 9.86 -16.44 -8.08
C GLN A 63 8.50 -15.74 -7.98
N TYR A 64 8.03 -15.18 -9.09
CA TYR A 64 6.65 -14.74 -9.22
C TYR A 64 5.79 -15.90 -9.70
N VAL A 65 4.68 -16.15 -9.01
CA VAL A 65 3.72 -17.20 -9.34
C VAL A 65 2.30 -16.66 -9.17
N LEU A 66 1.33 -17.26 -9.87
CA LEU A 66 -0.08 -16.93 -9.68
C LEU A 66 -0.47 -17.09 -8.21
N TYR A 67 -1.22 -16.12 -7.68
CA TYR A 67 -1.65 -16.15 -6.28
C TYR A 67 -2.49 -17.38 -5.94
N SER A 68 -3.35 -17.82 -6.87
CA SER A 68 -4.16 -19.04 -6.73
C SER A 68 -3.30 -20.30 -6.53
N SER A 69 -2.19 -20.41 -7.25
CA SER A 69 -1.22 -21.50 -7.10
C SER A 69 -0.47 -21.41 -5.77
N ALA A 70 0.00 -20.21 -5.40
CA ALA A 70 0.71 -20.00 -4.12
C ALA A 70 -0.15 -20.28 -2.89
N GLN A 71 -1.46 -19.99 -2.95
CA GLN A 71 -2.38 -20.26 -1.84
C GLN A 71 -2.58 -21.76 -1.58
N SER A 72 -2.41 -22.58 -2.61
CA SER A 72 -2.62 -24.03 -2.55
C SER A 72 -1.36 -24.79 -2.10
N ASP A 73 -0.18 -24.20 -2.21
CA ASP A 73 1.09 -24.83 -1.85
C ASP A 73 1.56 -24.39 -0.46
N GLN A 74 1.57 -25.32 0.49
CA GLN A 74 2.01 -25.06 1.87
C GLN A 74 3.53 -24.91 2.02
N ASN A 75 4.31 -25.28 0.99
CA ASN A 75 5.77 -25.24 1.04
C ASN A 75 6.35 -23.90 0.59
N VAL A 76 5.51 -22.99 0.09
CA VAL A 76 5.95 -21.66 -0.36
C VAL A 76 5.56 -20.59 0.64
N LYS A 77 6.45 -19.61 0.81
CA LYS A 77 6.16 -18.43 1.60
C LYS A 77 5.94 -17.24 0.68
N ILE A 78 4.75 -16.65 0.71
CA ILE A 78 4.47 -15.41 -0.02
C ILE A 78 5.19 -14.24 0.68
N GLU A 79 5.95 -13.47 -0.10
CA GLU A 79 6.70 -12.31 0.34
C GLU A 79 5.89 -11.03 0.12
N TRP A 80 5.22 -10.56 1.17
CA TRP A 80 4.55 -9.27 1.16
C TRP A 80 5.55 -8.12 1.36
N CYS A 81 5.24 -6.97 0.78
CA CYS A 81 6.04 -5.77 1.00
C CYS A 81 6.00 -5.42 2.49
N LYS A 82 7.15 -5.18 3.11
CA LYS A 82 7.21 -4.72 4.50
C LYS A 82 6.79 -3.25 4.59
N VAL A 83 6.26 -2.85 5.74
CA VAL A 83 6.12 -1.44 6.12
C VAL A 83 7.46 -0.74 5.92
N LYS A 84 7.45 0.43 5.27
CA LYS A 84 8.67 1.20 5.02
C LYS A 84 9.36 1.52 6.34
N SER A 85 10.69 1.43 6.38
CA SER A 85 11.43 1.77 7.59
C SER A 85 11.28 3.26 7.95
N LEU A 86 11.41 3.55 9.24
CA LEU A 86 11.40 4.90 9.79
C LEU A 86 12.39 5.80 9.05
N GLN A 87 13.65 5.36 8.93
CA GLN A 87 14.71 6.12 8.28
C GLN A 87 14.36 6.49 6.83
N ARG A 88 13.89 5.53 6.01
CA ARG A 88 13.55 5.80 4.60
C ARG A 88 12.35 6.71 4.46
N SER A 89 11.45 6.67 5.43
CA SER A 89 10.28 7.56 5.50
C SER A 89 10.71 8.99 5.82
N MET A 90 11.61 9.18 6.79
CA MET A 90 12.17 10.48 7.14
C MET A 90 12.94 11.10 5.97
N GLU A 91 13.80 10.31 5.33
CA GLU A 91 14.55 10.74 4.14
C GLU A 91 13.60 11.25 3.05
N LYS A 92 12.49 10.56 2.81
CA LYS A 92 11.51 10.95 1.79
C LYS A 92 10.75 12.23 2.17
N ILE A 93 10.35 12.37 3.43
CA ILE A 93 9.65 13.57 3.91
C ILE A 93 10.51 14.82 3.79
N VAL A 94 11.78 14.74 4.21
CA VAL A 94 12.71 15.87 4.12
C VAL A 94 13.01 16.22 2.66
N ARG A 95 13.24 15.21 1.80
CA ARG A 95 13.68 15.45 0.41
C ARG A 95 12.56 15.80 -0.57
N ALA A 96 11.34 15.30 -0.35
CA ALA A 96 10.27 15.36 -1.35
C ALA A 96 8.98 16.04 -0.85
N TYR A 97 8.76 16.13 0.46
CA TYR A 97 7.48 16.61 1.00
C TYR A 97 7.59 17.88 1.85
N GLY A 98 8.76 18.52 1.90
CA GLY A 98 8.92 19.80 2.60
C GLY A 98 8.64 19.70 4.10
N GLN A 99 8.99 18.56 4.70
CA GLN A 99 8.70 18.23 6.11
C GLN A 99 7.22 17.97 6.44
N ASP A 100 6.33 17.98 5.46
CA ASP A 100 4.92 17.64 5.67
C ASP A 100 4.72 16.11 5.74
N VAL A 101 4.50 15.62 6.96
CA VAL A 101 4.29 14.21 7.27
C VAL A 101 3.02 13.65 6.63
N SER A 102 1.96 14.47 6.55
CA SER A 102 0.65 14.05 6.02
C SER A 102 0.68 13.66 4.53
N ARG A 103 1.74 14.05 3.80
CA ARG A 103 1.91 13.74 2.38
C ARG A 103 2.58 12.40 2.10
N LEU A 104 3.04 11.70 3.14
CA LEU A 104 3.70 10.41 2.98
C LEU A 104 2.68 9.26 2.95
N VAL A 105 2.28 8.86 1.73
CA VAL A 105 1.22 7.84 1.52
C VAL A 105 1.72 6.43 1.26
N ASP A 106 3.03 6.23 1.07
CA ASP A 106 3.61 4.94 0.63
C ASP A 106 4.37 4.20 1.74
N ILE A 107 3.92 4.34 3.00
CA ILE A 107 4.44 3.58 4.14
C ILE A 107 3.99 2.12 4.05
N CYS A 108 2.68 1.93 3.85
CA CYS A 108 2.10 0.66 3.46
C CYS A 108 1.95 0.62 1.95
N ARG A 109 2.47 -0.42 1.34
CA ARG A 109 2.36 -0.67 -0.10
C ARG A 109 2.35 -2.16 -0.33
N GLN A 110 1.75 -2.59 -1.42
CA GLN A 110 1.84 -3.94 -1.93
C GLN A 110 2.04 -3.91 -3.44
N SER A 111 2.37 -5.07 -4.02
CA SER A 111 2.62 -5.21 -5.45
C SER A 111 1.93 -6.47 -5.94
N ILE A 112 1.26 -6.37 -7.09
CA ILE A 112 0.72 -7.48 -7.85
C ILE A 112 1.36 -7.38 -9.24
N VAL A 113 1.93 -8.48 -9.72
CA VAL A 113 2.60 -8.53 -11.02
C VAL A 113 1.71 -9.26 -12.01
N PHE A 114 1.72 -8.83 -13.28
CA PHE A 114 0.88 -9.40 -14.32
C PHE A 114 1.69 -9.70 -15.57
N GLU A 115 1.33 -10.77 -16.27
CA GLU A 115 1.98 -11.17 -17.54
C GLU A 115 1.51 -10.34 -18.73
N SER A 116 0.40 -9.61 -18.60
CA SER A 116 -0.14 -8.77 -19.67
C SER A 116 -0.79 -7.49 -19.14
N VAL A 117 -0.77 -6.46 -20.00
CA VAL A 117 -1.42 -5.17 -19.72
C VAL A 117 -2.93 -5.33 -19.52
N GLY A 118 -3.59 -6.22 -20.27
CA GLY A 118 -5.03 -6.47 -20.11
C GLY A 118 -5.41 -6.90 -18.69
N ARG A 119 -4.57 -7.71 -18.03
CA ARG A 119 -4.79 -8.12 -16.63
C ARG A 119 -4.54 -6.99 -15.63
N ILE A 120 -3.59 -6.10 -15.93
CA ILE A 120 -3.39 -4.86 -15.14
C ILE A 120 -4.66 -4.01 -15.16
N VAL A 121 -5.22 -3.77 -16.36
CA VAL A 121 -6.46 -2.97 -16.50
C VAL A 121 -7.62 -3.59 -15.74
N ALA A 122 -7.84 -4.90 -15.89
CA ALA A 122 -8.88 -5.61 -15.14
C ALA A 122 -8.68 -5.52 -13.61
N CYS A 123 -7.43 -5.59 -13.12
CA CYS A 123 -7.15 -5.39 -11.71
C CYS A 123 -7.43 -3.95 -11.25
N LEU A 124 -7.11 -2.95 -12.06
CA LEU A 124 -7.38 -1.54 -11.73
C LEU A 124 -8.89 -1.27 -11.68
N GLU A 125 -9.68 -1.88 -12.56
CA GLU A 125 -11.14 -1.81 -12.50
C GLU A 125 -11.67 -2.43 -11.19
N LEU A 126 -11.12 -3.56 -10.74
CA LEU A 126 -11.49 -4.17 -9.46
C LEU A 126 -11.15 -3.25 -8.27
N ILE A 127 -9.99 -2.59 -8.30
CA ILE A 127 -9.58 -1.65 -7.26
C ILE A 127 -10.50 -0.41 -7.26
N ALA A 128 -10.82 0.14 -8.43
CA ALA A 128 -11.66 1.32 -8.57
C ALA A 128 -13.11 1.12 -8.11
N HIS A 129 -13.60 -0.12 -8.06
CA HIS A 129 -14.93 -0.47 -7.56
C HIS A 129 -14.91 -1.06 -6.14
N ASP A 130 -13.74 -1.11 -5.48
CA ASP A 130 -13.63 -1.56 -4.10
C ASP A 130 -14.07 -0.43 -3.16
N LYS A 131 -15.14 -0.66 -2.39
CA LYS A 131 -15.72 0.33 -1.47
C LYS A 131 -14.77 0.86 -0.38
N ASP A 132 -13.69 0.13 -0.11
CA ASP A 132 -12.72 0.48 0.92
C ASP A 132 -11.53 1.28 0.35
N VAL A 133 -11.54 1.61 -0.95
CA VAL A 133 -10.52 2.38 -1.69
C VAL A 133 -11.15 3.62 -2.34
#